data_AF-A0AAW2QQS4-F1
#
_entry.id   AF-A0AAW2QQS4-F1
#
_cell.length_a   1.000
_cell.length_b   1.000
_cell.length_c   1.000
_cell.angle_alpha   90.00
_cell.angle_beta   90.00
_cell.angle_gamma   90.00
#
_symmetry.space_group_name_H-M   'P 1'
#
loop_
_entity.id
_entity.type
_entity.pdbx_description
1 polymer ?
#
loop_
_entity_poly.entity_id
_entity_poly.type
_entity_poly.pdbx_seq_one_letter_code
_entity_poly.pdbx_strand_id
1 'polypeptide(L)'
;MFMGPIPKFKAANVSYESNSFCQSVPGEQCAPEVSALIDFLHGLNYPVRLASEWTGNDPCSGPWWGITCNSRNQVSVINLQKLGLNGTLSPSLVDLSSLLEIHLEGNNIHGTVPANLTQLRSLRLLNLSGNNFEPPLPIFRDGVRVVTDDNAKFQANTPEQSPPRSWTTSAPFSK
;
A
#
# COMPACT_ATOMS: atom_id res chain seq x y z
N MET A 1 -12.30 -0.75 16.55
CA MET A 1 -11.15 -1.46 17.13
C MET A 1 -10.08 -0.43 17.40
N PHE A 2 -9.52 -0.37 18.61
CA PHE A 2 -8.40 0.53 18.87
C PHE A 2 -7.15 -0.10 18.23
N MET A 3 -6.45 0.65 17.37
CA MET A 3 -5.29 0.20 16.61
C MET A 3 -4.14 1.14 16.93
N GLY A 4 -3.14 0.66 17.69
CA GLY A 4 -1.98 1.46 18.07
C GLY A 4 -1.58 1.34 19.54
N PRO A 5 -0.64 2.18 20.00
CA PRO A 5 -0.12 2.10 21.36
C PRO A 5 -1.20 2.50 22.38
N ILE A 6 -1.26 1.78 23.50
CA ILE A 6 -2.20 2.07 24.59
C ILE A 6 -1.85 3.44 25.18
N PRO A 7 -2.76 4.43 25.21
CA PRO A 7 -2.47 5.75 25.76
C PRO A 7 -2.11 5.69 27.25
N LYS A 8 -1.30 6.64 27.73
CA LYS A 8 -1.12 6.83 29.18
C LYS A 8 -2.36 7.49 29.76
N PHE A 9 -3.11 6.73 30.55
CA PHE A 9 -4.29 7.24 31.25
C PHE A 9 -3.91 7.74 32.65
N LYS A 10 -4.51 8.86 33.06
CA LYS A 10 -4.46 9.34 34.45
C LYS A 10 -5.56 8.71 35.33
N ALA A 11 -6.56 8.11 34.70
CA ALA A 11 -7.66 7.43 35.38
C ALA A 11 -7.22 6.03 35.83
N ALA A 12 -7.54 5.67 37.08
CA ALA A 12 -7.09 4.41 37.69
C ALA A 12 -7.81 3.15 37.16
N ASN A 13 -8.91 3.29 36.42
CA ASN A 13 -9.75 2.16 36.00
C ASN A 13 -10.14 2.29 34.53
N VAL A 14 -9.24 1.92 33.62
CA VAL A 14 -9.46 1.89 32.17
C VAL A 14 -9.10 0.49 31.67
N SER A 15 -10.05 -0.20 31.03
CA SER A 15 -9.80 -1.50 30.39
C SER A 15 -9.30 -1.31 28.96
N TYR A 16 -8.27 -2.07 28.59
CA TYR A 16 -7.62 -2.10 27.27
C TYR A 16 -7.45 -3.54 26.75
N GLU A 17 -8.18 -4.50 27.34
CA GLU A 17 -8.12 -5.93 26.99
C GLU A 17 -8.46 -6.21 25.52
N SER A 18 -9.15 -5.29 24.85
CA SER A 18 -9.45 -5.38 23.41
C SER A 18 -8.35 -4.84 22.49
N ASN A 19 -7.22 -4.34 23.00
CA ASN A 19 -6.11 -3.92 22.15
C ASN A 19 -5.23 -5.12 21.82
N SER A 20 -5.49 -5.74 20.67
CA SER A 20 -4.71 -6.87 20.17
C SER A 20 -3.40 -6.43 19.51
N PHE A 21 -3.09 -5.13 19.45
CA PHE A 21 -1.92 -4.57 18.77
C PHE A 21 -0.88 -4.04 19.76
N CYS A 22 0.37 -4.08 19.33
CA CYS A 22 1.49 -3.49 20.05
C CYS A 22 1.78 -4.19 21.39
N GLN A 23 2.10 -3.43 22.43
CA GLN A 23 2.46 -3.92 23.75
C GLN A 23 1.29 -3.83 24.74
N SER A 24 1.30 -4.71 25.74
CA SER A 24 0.34 -4.70 26.85
C SER A 24 0.59 -3.57 27.87
N VAL A 25 1.70 -2.84 27.76
CA VAL A 25 2.10 -1.78 28.71
C VAL A 25 1.61 -0.40 28.23
N PRO A 26 0.77 0.31 29.02
CA PRO A 26 0.32 1.66 28.68
C PRO A 26 1.46 2.67 28.51
N GLY A 27 1.43 3.38 27.40
CA GLY A 27 2.39 4.43 27.06
C GLY A 27 3.70 3.97 26.45
N GLU A 28 3.87 2.67 26.22
CA GLU A 28 4.94 2.17 25.37
C GLU A 28 4.55 2.25 23.89
N GLN A 29 5.56 2.47 23.05
CA GLN A 29 5.39 2.48 21.61
C GLN A 29 5.39 1.05 21.06
N CYS A 30 4.69 0.85 19.95
CA CYS A 30 4.76 -0.39 19.19
C CYS A 30 6.17 -0.57 18.62
N ALA A 31 6.51 -1.80 18.27
CA ALA A 31 7.70 -2.06 17.46
C ALA A 31 7.62 -1.26 16.15
N PRO A 32 8.74 -0.75 15.61
CA PRO A 32 8.71 0.11 14.43
C PRO A 32 7.99 -0.50 13.22
N GLU A 33 8.20 -1.79 12.95
CA GLU A 33 7.51 -2.47 11.84
C GLU A 33 5.99 -2.59 12.08
N VAL A 34 5.57 -2.78 13.33
CA VAL A 34 4.14 -2.80 13.72
C VAL A 34 3.51 -1.43 13.52
N SER A 35 4.17 -0.35 13.95
CA SER A 35 3.69 1.02 13.73
C SER A 35 3.53 1.30 12.24
N ALA A 36 4.55 0.96 11.44
CA ALA A 36 4.52 1.17 10.00
C ALA A 36 3.35 0.43 9.32
N LEU A 37 3.09 -0.80 9.75
CA LEU A 37 2.00 -1.64 9.25
C LEU A 37 0.62 -1.18 9.72
N ILE A 38 0.48 -0.66 10.95
CA ILE A 38 -0.77 -0.05 11.44
C ILE A 38 -1.09 1.23 10.65
N ASP A 39 -0.09 2.08 10.39
CA ASP A 39 -0.26 3.27 9.55
C ASP A 39 -0.60 2.91 8.10
N PHE A 40 -0.08 1.78 7.61
CA PHE A 40 -0.47 1.23 6.33
C PHE A 40 -1.95 0.78 6.34
N LEU A 41 -2.42 0.09 7.37
CA LEU A 41 -3.83 -0.25 7.52
C LEU A 41 -4.73 1.00 7.63
N HIS A 42 -4.26 2.05 8.29
CA HIS A 42 -4.97 3.33 8.37
C HIS A 42 -5.23 3.91 6.97
N GLY A 43 -4.20 3.92 6.10
CA GLY A 43 -4.35 4.32 4.70
C GLY A 43 -5.37 3.48 3.94
N LEU A 44 -5.49 2.19 4.28
CA LEU A 44 -6.47 1.27 3.71
C LEU A 44 -7.85 1.29 4.40
N ASN A 45 -8.13 2.31 5.22
CA ASN A 45 -9.37 2.44 6.00
C ASN A 45 -9.65 1.27 6.96
N TYR A 46 -8.60 0.70 7.56
CA TYR A 46 -8.68 -0.40 8.53
C TYR A 46 -9.59 -1.56 8.06
N PRO A 47 -9.19 -2.29 7.01
CA PRO A 47 -9.99 -3.39 6.47
C PRO A 47 -10.20 -4.48 7.53
N VAL A 48 -11.45 -4.63 7.99
CA VAL A 48 -11.81 -5.40 9.19
C VAL A 48 -11.23 -6.82 9.18
N ARG A 49 -11.29 -7.53 8.03
CA ARG A 49 -10.78 -8.90 7.91
C ARG A 49 -9.27 -9.02 8.11
N LEU A 50 -8.51 -8.00 7.70
CA LEU A 50 -7.06 -8.01 7.86
C LEU A 50 -6.69 -7.53 9.27
N ALA A 51 -7.38 -6.48 9.72
CA ALA A 51 -7.20 -5.87 11.02
C ALA A 51 -7.57 -6.81 12.19
N SER A 52 -8.44 -7.81 11.98
CA SER A 52 -8.74 -8.83 13.00
C SER A 52 -7.66 -9.89 13.15
N GLU A 53 -6.87 -10.14 12.11
CA GLU A 53 -5.85 -11.19 12.10
C GLU A 53 -4.52 -10.67 12.66
N TRP A 54 -4.14 -9.43 12.31
CA TRP A 54 -2.87 -8.85 12.74
C TRP A 54 -2.90 -8.59 14.24
N THR A 55 -2.05 -9.29 14.99
CA THR A 55 -2.02 -9.21 16.45
C THR A 55 -0.60 -9.29 17.00
N GLY A 56 -0.38 -8.65 18.16
CA GLY A 56 0.90 -8.61 18.85
C GLY A 56 1.82 -7.46 18.43
N ASN A 57 3.07 -7.53 18.89
CA ASN A 57 4.11 -6.53 18.66
C ASN A 57 5.24 -6.99 17.73
N ASP A 58 5.08 -8.14 17.06
CA ASP A 58 6.07 -8.70 16.15
C ASP A 58 5.37 -9.32 14.93
N PRO A 59 5.47 -8.71 13.73
CA PRO A 59 4.87 -9.23 12.51
C PRO A 59 5.39 -10.59 12.06
N CYS A 60 6.56 -11.00 12.54
CA CYS A 60 7.21 -12.24 12.13
C CYS A 60 6.91 -13.42 13.06
N SER A 61 6.41 -13.16 14.27
CA SER A 61 6.11 -14.18 15.29
C SER A 61 4.62 -14.49 15.43
N GLY A 62 3.73 -13.58 15.00
CA GLY A 62 2.28 -13.72 15.13
C GLY A 62 1.55 -14.06 13.82
N PRO A 63 0.21 -14.24 13.86
CA PRO A 63 -0.60 -14.42 12.67
C PRO A 63 -0.74 -13.09 11.90
N TRP A 64 0.29 -12.69 11.17
CA TRP A 64 0.23 -11.50 10.30
C TRP A 64 -0.05 -11.93 8.88
N TRP A 65 -1.33 -12.19 8.60
CA TRP A 65 -1.72 -12.68 7.29
C TRP A 65 -1.30 -11.71 6.17
N GLY A 66 -0.69 -12.27 5.12
CA GLY A 66 -0.10 -11.49 4.03
C GLY A 66 1.28 -10.91 4.32
N ILE A 67 1.86 -11.09 5.50
CA ILE A 67 3.23 -10.67 5.84
C ILE A 67 4.16 -11.88 5.79
N THR A 68 5.32 -11.72 5.15
CA THR A 68 6.42 -12.69 5.22
C THR A 68 7.69 -11.97 5.67
N CYS A 69 8.47 -12.64 6.51
CA CYS A 69 9.72 -12.11 7.01
C CYS A 69 10.93 -12.85 6.42
N ASN A 70 12.07 -12.15 6.37
CA ASN A 70 13.35 -12.75 5.99
C ASN A 70 13.99 -13.51 7.17
N SER A 71 15.17 -14.10 6.94
CA SER A 71 15.92 -14.86 7.96
C SER A 71 16.45 -14.01 9.12
N ARG A 72 16.31 -12.68 9.07
CA ARG A 72 16.69 -11.75 10.14
C ARG A 72 15.48 -11.25 10.94
N ASN A 73 14.31 -11.87 10.75
CA ASN A 73 13.06 -11.48 11.41
C ASN A 73 12.64 -10.04 11.07
N GLN A 74 12.79 -9.66 9.79
CA GLN A 74 12.36 -8.35 9.26
C GLN A 74 11.36 -8.58 8.14
N VAL A 75 10.35 -7.70 8.05
CA VAL A 75 9.31 -7.80 7.01
C VAL A 75 9.94 -7.65 5.62
N SER A 76 9.69 -8.64 4.76
CA SER A 76 10.31 -8.74 3.43
C SER A 76 9.29 -8.82 2.29
N VAL A 77 8.10 -9.35 2.54
CA VAL A 77 7.01 -9.40 1.55
C VAL A 77 5.71 -8.97 2.19
N ILE A 78 4.97 -8.11 1.48
CA ILE A 78 3.55 -7.84 1.74
C ILE A 78 2.76 -8.39 0.57
N ASN A 79 1.86 -9.34 0.82
CA ASN A 79 1.00 -9.95 -0.18
C ASN A 79 -0.46 -9.86 0.25
N LEU A 80 -1.18 -8.90 -0.32
CA LEU A 80 -2.55 -8.56 0.00
C LEU A 80 -3.41 -8.40 -1.28
N GLN A 81 -3.11 -9.21 -2.28
CA GLN A 81 -3.82 -9.21 -3.56
C GLN A 81 -5.28 -9.65 -3.43
N LYS A 82 -6.17 -9.11 -4.28
CA LYS A 82 -7.56 -9.58 -4.46
C LYS A 82 -8.40 -9.63 -3.19
N LEU A 83 -8.23 -8.63 -2.35
CA LEU A 83 -8.92 -8.54 -1.05
C LEU A 83 -10.05 -7.51 -1.03
N GLY A 84 -10.26 -6.80 -2.14
CA GLY A 84 -11.21 -5.69 -2.20
C GLY A 84 -10.80 -4.52 -1.32
N LEU A 85 -9.51 -4.37 -1.02
CA LEU A 85 -8.97 -3.27 -0.23
C LEU A 85 -9.28 -1.93 -0.90
N ASN A 86 -9.54 -0.89 -0.12
CA ASN A 86 -9.84 0.45 -0.61
C ASN A 86 -9.10 1.49 0.24
N GLY A 87 -8.97 2.72 -0.25
CA GLY A 87 -8.22 3.79 0.40
C GLY A 87 -6.94 4.10 -0.35
N THR A 88 -5.90 4.53 0.36
CA THR A 88 -4.64 5.01 -0.22
C THR A 88 -3.43 4.24 0.30
N LEU A 89 -2.36 4.25 -0.47
CA LEU A 89 -1.09 3.64 -0.07
C LEU A 89 -0.37 4.56 0.91
N SER A 90 -0.07 4.07 2.12
CA SER A 90 0.59 4.86 3.16
C SER A 90 2.10 5.07 2.87
N PRO A 91 2.65 6.27 3.14
CA PRO A 91 4.10 6.49 3.09
C PRO A 91 4.87 5.70 4.16
N SER A 92 4.21 5.19 5.22
CA SER A 92 4.86 4.45 6.32
C SER A 92 5.56 3.16 5.88
N LEU A 93 5.20 2.61 4.70
CA LEU A 93 5.88 1.43 4.15
C LEU A 93 7.38 1.64 3.92
N VAL A 94 7.86 2.90 3.84
CA VAL A 94 9.30 3.21 3.75
C VAL A 94 10.09 2.72 4.97
N ASP A 95 9.44 2.63 6.13
CA ASP A 95 10.08 2.23 7.39
C ASP A 95 10.37 0.72 7.43
N LEU A 96 9.72 -0.04 6.54
CA LEU A 96 9.97 -1.47 6.33
C LEU A 96 11.14 -1.67 5.35
N SER A 97 12.33 -1.23 5.77
CA SER A 97 13.55 -1.16 4.92
C SER A 97 14.00 -2.48 4.27
N SER A 98 13.52 -3.62 4.78
CA SER A 98 13.80 -4.96 4.27
C SER A 98 12.82 -5.44 3.19
N LEU A 99 11.81 -4.64 2.83
CA LEU A 99 10.83 -5.00 1.81
C LEU A 99 11.50 -5.28 0.46
N LEU A 100 11.25 -6.49 -0.04
CA LEU A 100 11.65 -6.98 -1.35
C LEU A 100 10.48 -6.89 -2.34
N GLU A 101 9.27 -7.24 -1.88
CA GLU A 101 8.10 -7.38 -2.74
C GLU A 101 6.83 -6.86 -2.07
N ILE A 102 6.04 -6.12 -2.84
CA ILE A 102 4.71 -5.63 -2.43
C ILE A 102 3.71 -6.04 -3.53
N HIS A 103 2.77 -6.91 -3.17
CA HIS A 103 1.70 -7.42 -4.04
C HIS A 103 0.35 -6.88 -3.56
N LEU A 104 -0.22 -5.95 -4.32
CA LEU A 104 -1.49 -5.28 -4.03
C LEU A 104 -2.49 -5.39 -5.19
N GLU A 105 -2.24 -6.27 -6.16
CA GLU A 105 -3.02 -6.36 -7.38
C GLU A 105 -4.48 -6.79 -7.15
N GLY A 106 -5.37 -6.30 -8.00
CA GLY A 106 -6.80 -6.65 -7.96
C GLY A 106 -7.52 -6.11 -6.73
N ASN A 107 -7.19 -4.90 -6.29
CA ASN A 107 -7.87 -4.20 -5.21
C ASN A 107 -8.53 -2.91 -5.72
N ASN A 108 -9.14 -2.13 -4.84
CA ASN A 108 -9.78 -0.85 -5.15
C ASN A 108 -8.95 0.35 -4.65
N ILE A 109 -7.65 0.18 -4.41
CA ILE A 109 -6.77 1.22 -3.84
C ILE A 109 -6.62 2.37 -4.84
N HIS A 110 -6.65 3.61 -4.35
CA HIS A 110 -6.65 4.82 -5.17
C HIS A 110 -5.66 5.87 -4.64
N GLY A 111 -5.60 7.02 -5.33
CA GLY A 111 -4.66 8.10 -5.02
C GLY A 111 -3.29 7.88 -5.67
N THR A 112 -2.31 8.69 -5.30
CA THR A 112 -0.95 8.61 -5.86
C THR A 112 -0.09 7.60 -5.10
N VAL A 113 0.95 7.09 -5.76
CA VAL A 113 1.98 6.27 -5.10
C VAL A 113 2.92 7.20 -4.32
N PRO A 114 3.13 7.02 -3.00
CA PRO A 114 4.01 7.89 -2.22
C PRO A 114 5.44 7.87 -2.75
N ALA A 115 6.01 9.05 -3.01
CA ALA A 115 7.33 9.19 -3.61
C ALA A 115 8.47 8.64 -2.74
N ASN A 116 8.29 8.57 -1.41
CA ASN A 116 9.28 8.03 -0.49
C ASN A 116 9.47 6.51 -0.63
N LEU A 117 8.54 5.78 -1.26
CA LEU A 117 8.74 4.34 -1.54
C LEU A 117 9.93 4.07 -2.47
N THR A 118 10.38 5.08 -3.22
CA THR A 118 11.62 5.03 -4.01
C THR A 118 12.88 4.84 -3.14
N GLN A 119 12.79 5.12 -1.83
CA GLN A 119 13.89 4.97 -0.87
C GLN A 119 14.07 3.53 -0.39
N LEU A 120 13.13 2.62 -0.68
CA LEU A 120 13.22 1.20 -0.34
C LEU A 120 14.33 0.50 -1.13
N ARG A 121 15.54 0.49 -0.58
CA ARG A 121 16.76 -0.03 -1.23
C ARG A 121 16.76 -1.54 -1.48
N SER A 122 15.84 -2.27 -0.87
CA SER A 122 15.70 -3.72 -1.04
C SER A 122 14.63 -4.07 -2.06
N LEU A 123 13.73 -3.13 -2.39
CA LEU A 123 12.56 -3.39 -3.22
C LEU A 123 12.97 -3.85 -4.62
N ARG A 124 12.26 -4.86 -5.11
CA ARG A 124 12.42 -5.48 -6.44
C ARG A 124 11.11 -5.50 -7.21
N LEU A 125 9.99 -5.64 -6.53
CA LEU A 125 8.66 -5.70 -7.14
C LEU A 125 7.65 -4.86 -6.37
N LEU A 126 6.92 -4.01 -7.10
CA LEU A 126 5.74 -3.31 -6.64
C LEU A 126 4.61 -3.57 -7.64
N ASN A 127 3.71 -4.49 -7.31
CA ASN A 127 2.57 -4.83 -8.15
C ASN A 127 1.31 -4.11 -7.68
N LEU A 128 0.86 -3.15 -8.49
CA LEU A 128 -0.31 -2.31 -8.27
C LEU A 128 -1.39 -2.54 -9.33
N SER A 129 -1.26 -3.59 -10.14
CA SER A 129 -2.17 -3.84 -11.26
C SER A 129 -3.63 -4.02 -10.82
N GLY A 130 -4.58 -3.62 -11.66
CA GLY A 130 -6.01 -3.74 -11.36
C GLY A 130 -6.41 -2.98 -10.09
N ASN A 131 -6.01 -1.71 -9.99
CA ASN A 131 -6.38 -0.76 -8.94
C ASN A 131 -6.82 0.57 -9.58
N ASN A 132 -6.95 1.62 -8.77
CA ASN A 132 -7.41 2.95 -9.16
C ASN A 132 -6.36 4.05 -8.90
N PHE A 133 -5.07 3.72 -9.00
CA PHE A 133 -3.97 4.67 -8.74
C PHE A 133 -3.91 5.79 -9.77
N GLU A 134 -3.46 6.95 -9.31
CA GLU A 134 -3.38 8.19 -10.07
C GLU A 134 -1.92 8.53 -10.42
N PRO A 135 -1.66 9.14 -11.59
CA PRO A 135 -0.36 9.69 -11.92
C PRO A 135 -0.04 10.95 -11.09
N PRO A 136 1.26 11.34 -10.96
CA PRO A 136 2.42 10.68 -11.55
C PRO A 136 2.89 9.47 -10.74
N LEU A 137 3.49 8.49 -11.44
CA LEU A 137 4.22 7.40 -10.79
C LEU A 137 5.62 7.91 -10.38
N PRO A 138 6.08 7.69 -9.14
CA PRO A 138 7.44 8.03 -8.74
C PRO A 138 8.49 7.27 -9.56
N ILE A 139 9.67 7.88 -9.71
CA ILE A 139 10.80 7.25 -10.42
C ILE A 139 11.54 6.34 -9.46
N PHE A 140 11.36 5.03 -9.62
CA PHE A 140 12.11 4.02 -8.90
C PHE A 140 13.48 3.80 -9.56
N ARG A 141 14.46 3.35 -8.77
CA ARG A 141 15.79 2.96 -9.29
C ARG A 141 15.68 1.80 -10.28
N ASP A 142 16.72 1.65 -11.10
CA ASP A 142 16.85 0.52 -12.01
C ASP A 142 16.72 -0.84 -11.30
N GLY A 143 16.06 -1.79 -11.97
CA GLY A 143 15.83 -3.14 -11.45
C GLY A 143 14.61 -3.29 -10.54
N VAL A 144 13.94 -2.20 -10.16
CA VAL A 144 12.61 -2.29 -9.53
C VAL A 144 11.55 -2.45 -10.61
N ARG A 145 10.85 -3.59 -10.59
CA ARG A 145 9.68 -3.81 -11.45
C ARG A 145 8.45 -3.19 -10.79
N VAL A 146 7.92 -2.13 -11.38
CA VAL A 146 6.64 -1.54 -10.98
C VAL A 146 5.58 -1.90 -12.02
N VAL A 147 4.50 -2.57 -11.59
CA VAL A 147 3.43 -3.02 -12.48
C VAL A 147 2.17 -2.24 -12.16
N THR A 148 1.67 -1.48 -13.13
CA THR A 148 0.49 -0.60 -12.99
C THR A 148 -0.59 -0.89 -14.02
N ASP A 149 -0.55 -2.08 -14.63
CA ASP A 149 -1.53 -2.50 -15.64
C ASP A 149 -2.96 -2.41 -15.07
N ASP A 150 -3.95 -2.24 -15.94
CA ASP A 150 -5.38 -2.17 -15.54
C ASP A 150 -5.72 -1.10 -14.48
N ASN A 151 -4.96 -0.01 -14.43
CA ASN A 151 -5.32 1.19 -13.69
C ASN A 151 -5.85 2.25 -14.67
N ALA A 152 -7.16 2.49 -14.66
CA ALA A 152 -7.83 3.34 -15.65
C ALA A 152 -7.24 4.75 -15.78
N LYS A 153 -6.77 5.34 -14.66
CA LYS A 153 -6.22 6.70 -14.63
C LYS A 153 -4.78 6.80 -15.17
N PHE A 154 -4.03 5.70 -15.19
CA PHE A 154 -2.75 5.66 -15.92
C PHE A 154 -2.98 5.54 -17.43
N GLN A 155 -4.08 4.90 -17.87
CA GLN A 155 -4.45 4.76 -19.28
C GLN A 155 -5.08 6.04 -19.86
N ALA A 156 -5.77 6.85 -19.06
CA ALA A 156 -6.41 8.09 -19.51
C ALA A 156 -5.43 9.19 -19.98
N ASN A 157 -4.14 9.06 -19.64
CA ASN A 157 -3.09 9.97 -20.12
C ASN A 157 -2.40 9.49 -21.41
N THR A 158 -2.90 8.42 -22.02
CA THR A 158 -2.51 8.00 -23.37
C THR A 158 -3.32 8.83 -24.37
N PRO A 159 -2.72 9.57 -25.31
CA PRO A 159 -3.47 10.39 -26.26
C PRO A 159 -4.16 9.49 -27.31
N GLU A 160 -5.29 8.91 -26.94
CA GLU A 160 -6.17 8.20 -27.88
C GLU A 160 -7.64 8.61 -27.67
N GLN A 161 -7.90 9.88 -27.93
CA GLN A 161 -9.19 10.31 -28.49
C GLN A 161 -8.92 11.25 -29.67
N SER A 162 -8.39 10.69 -30.76
CA SER A 162 -8.51 11.32 -32.06
C SER A 162 -9.95 11.08 -32.55
N PRO A 163 -10.76 12.10 -32.86
CA PRO A 163 -12.05 11.87 -33.50
C PRO A 163 -11.83 11.26 -34.91
N PRO A 164 -12.81 10.51 -35.45
CA PRO A 164 -12.65 9.82 -36.72
C PRO A 164 -12.38 10.83 -37.85
N ARG A 165 -11.32 10.60 -38.63
CA ARG A 165 -11.01 11.39 -39.82
C ARG A 165 -12.13 11.24 -40.86
N SER A 166 -12.94 12.27 -41.02
CA SER A 166 -13.81 12.45 -42.17
C SER A 166 -12.94 12.63 -43.41
N TRP A 167 -12.97 11.68 -44.34
CA TRP A 167 -12.38 11.87 -45.66
C TRP A 167 -13.34 12.71 -46.50
N THR A 168 -13.07 14.01 -46.63
CA THR A 168 -13.66 14.80 -47.71
C THR A 168 -12.74 14.75 -48.93
N THR A 169 -13.31 14.19 -49.97
CA THR A 169 -12.80 13.94 -51.31
C THR A 169 -12.13 15.18 -51.93
N SER A 170 -10.99 14.93 -52.58
CA SER A 170 -10.29 15.85 -53.46
C SER A 170 -11.15 16.32 -54.63
N ALA A 171 -11.06 17.61 -54.96
CA ALA A 171 -11.48 18.16 -56.25
C ALA A 171 -10.29 18.88 -56.92
N PRO A 172 -10.19 18.89 -58.26
CA PRO A 172 -8.93 19.07 -58.96
C PRO A 172 -8.64 20.52 -59.35
N PHE A 173 -7.35 20.76 -59.57
CA PHE A 173 -6.80 21.96 -60.21
C PHE A 173 -7.49 22.26 -61.55
N SER A 174 -7.72 23.53 -61.84
CA SER A 174 -7.91 24.04 -63.20
C SER A 174 -7.10 25.33 -63.40
N LYS A 175 -6.62 25.46 -64.64
CA LYS A 175 -5.59 26.36 -65.19
C LYS A 175 -5.68 27.83 -64.83
#